data_AF-A0A534SWR8-F1
#
_entry.id   AF-A0A534SWR8-F1
#
_cell.length_a   1.000
_cell.length_b   1.000
_cell.length_c   1.000
_cell.angle_alpha   90.00
_cell.angle_beta   90.00
_cell.angle_gamma   90.00
#
_symmetry.space_group_name_H-M   'P 1'
#
loop_
_entity.id
_entity.type
_entity.pdbx_description
1 polymer ?
#
loop_
_entity_poly.entity_id
_entity_poly.type
_entity_poly.pdbx_seq_one_letter_code
_entity_poly.pdbx_strand_id
1 'polypeptide(L)'
;MAIRTVRLDPESERALAEIQRATGVSVSGALKRGLVAARDALRGAAPQPFEVYRRIDLGPGGYARAPARRAKQALPALLRAKRRR
;
A
#
# COMPACT_ATOMS: atom_id res chain seq x y z
N MET A 1 23.55 -7.43 16.78
CA MET A 1 23.00 -6.81 18.00
C MET A 1 23.84 -5.59 18.33
N ALA A 2 23.24 -4.41 18.35
CA ALA A 2 23.77 -3.23 19.04
C ALA A 2 22.62 -2.73 19.92
N ILE A 3 22.69 -2.97 21.23
CA ILE A 3 21.68 -2.47 22.16
C ILE A 3 22.07 -1.04 22.46
N ARG A 4 21.66 -0.10 21.61
CA ARG A 4 21.77 1.32 21.91
C ARG A 4 20.64 1.63 22.88
N THR A 5 20.97 1.94 24.13
CA THR A 5 19.98 2.25 25.16
C THR A 5 19.22 3.50 24.73
N VAL A 6 17.97 3.35 24.32
CA VAL A 6 17.10 4.47 23.94
C VAL A 6 16.44 4.98 25.22
N ARG A 7 16.71 6.23 25.59
CA ARG A 7 15.96 6.93 26.64
C ARG A 7 14.72 7.55 26.02
N LEU A 8 13.57 7.29 26.62
CA LEU A 8 12.32 7.94 26.27
C LEU A 8 12.17 9.19 27.12
N ASP A 9 11.52 10.21 26.59
CA ASP A 9 11.09 11.36 27.38
C ASP A 9 9.92 10.95 28.31
N PRO A 10 9.61 11.76 29.35
CA PRO A 10 8.59 11.41 30.34
C PRO A 10 7.16 11.22 29.77
N GLU A 11 6.85 11.79 28.61
CA GLU A 11 5.56 11.59 27.94
C GLU A 11 5.54 10.23 27.24
N SER A 12 6.59 9.92 26.48
CA SER A 12 6.76 8.63 25.82
C SER A 12 6.77 7.45 26.80
N GLU A 13 7.37 7.61 27.99
CA GLU A 13 7.34 6.59 29.04
C GLU A 13 5.91 6.33 29.56
N ARG A 14 5.11 7.38 29.75
CA ARG A 14 3.71 7.25 30.18
C ARG A 14 2.86 6.54 29.13
N ALA A 15 3.00 6.93 27.86
CA ALA A 15 2.30 6.30 26.74
C ALA A 15 2.65 4.82 26.63
N LEU A 16 3.93 4.46 26.78
CA LEU A 16 4.37 3.08 26.78
C LEU A 16 3.77 2.30 27.95
N ALA A 17 3.76 2.86 29.17
CA ALA A 17 3.16 2.23 30.34
C ALA A 17 1.64 2.02 30.19
N GLU A 18 0.92 2.95 29.57
CA GLU A 18 -0.49 2.79 29.21
C GLU A 18 -0.72 1.63 28.24
N ILE A 19 0.07 1.56 27.16
CA ILE A 19 0.00 0.48 26.19
C ILE A 19 0.27 -0.88 26.85
N GLN A 20 1.28 -0.95 27.73
CA GLN A 20 1.58 -2.18 28.46
C GLN A 20 0.43 -2.60 29.37
N ARG A 21 -0.14 -1.67 30.14
CA ARG A 21 -1.29 -1.95 31.02
C ARG A 21 -2.51 -2.40 30.23
N ALA A 22 -2.78 -1.79 29.08
CA ALA A 22 -3.96 -2.10 28.27
C ALA A 22 -3.83 -3.41 27.47
N THR A 23 -2.61 -3.80 27.07
CA THR A 23 -2.41 -4.91 26.12
C THR A 23 -1.62 -6.09 26.68
N GLY A 24 -0.98 -5.95 27.85
CA GLY A 24 -0.16 -6.99 28.47
C GLY A 24 1.16 -7.29 27.75
N VAL A 25 1.54 -6.47 26.76
CA VAL A 25 2.73 -6.72 25.93
C VAL A 25 4.01 -6.25 26.61
N SER A 26 5.13 -6.89 26.27
CA SER A 26 6.45 -6.41 26.70
C SER A 26 6.78 -5.06 26.06
N VAL A 27 7.68 -4.29 26.70
CA VAL A 27 8.21 -3.02 26.16
C VAL A 27 8.69 -3.20 24.72
N SER A 28 9.50 -4.23 24.47
CA SER A 28 10.01 -4.53 23.12
C SER A 28 8.87 -4.85 22.13
N GLY A 29 7.83 -5.56 22.58
CA GLY A 29 6.65 -5.86 21.79
C GLY A 29 5.86 -4.62 21.40
N ALA A 30 5.63 -3.70 22.35
CA ALA A 30 4.97 -2.42 22.10
C ALA A 30 5.76 -1.56 21.12
N LEU A 31 7.07 -1.38 21.36
CA LEU A 31 7.95 -0.60 20.49
C LEU A 31 8.02 -1.19 19.06
N LYS A 32 8.11 -2.52 18.93
CA LYS A 32 8.09 -3.19 17.62
C LYS A 32 6.79 -2.88 16.87
N ARG A 33 5.63 -2.96 17.53
CA ARG A 33 4.34 -2.64 16.90
C ARG A 33 4.27 -1.18 16.48
N GLY A 34 4.70 -0.25 17.35
CA GLY A 34 4.73 1.18 17.06
C GLY A 34 5.62 1.50 15.84
N LEU A 35 6.81 0.93 15.77
CA LEU A 35 7.73 1.12 14.65
C LEU A 35 7.18 0.57 13.32
N VAL A 36 6.53 -0.60 13.35
CA VAL A 36 5.87 -1.17 12.17
C VAL A 36 4.71 -0.28 11.72
N ALA A 37 3.85 0.16 12.64
CA ALA A 37 2.74 1.05 12.34
C ALA A 37 3.22 2.39 11.75
N ALA A 38 4.29 2.98 12.31
CA ALA A 38 4.89 4.20 11.78
C ALA A 38 5.45 3.99 10.35
N ARG A 39 6.16 2.89 10.11
CA ARG A 39 6.64 2.52 8.76
C ARG A 39 5.49 2.35 7.78
N ASP A 40 4.42 1.69 8.19
CA ASP A 40 3.29 1.40 7.31
C ASP A 40 2.46 2.66 7.04
N ALA A 41 2.34 3.58 8.01
CA ALA A 41 1.79 4.92 7.80
C ALA A 41 2.60 5.71 6.76
N LEU A 42 3.93 5.63 6.81
CA LEU A 42 4.80 6.23 5.79
C LEU A 42 4.60 5.61 4.41
N ARG A 43 4.28 4.31 4.33
CA ARG A 43 4.00 3.61 3.06
C ARG A 43 2.59 3.88 2.52
N GLY A 44 1.61 4.10 3.39
CA GLY A 44 0.22 4.37 3.02
C GLY A 44 -0.08 5.82 2.62
N ALA A 45 0.84 6.76 2.88
CA ALA A 45 0.58 8.20 2.74
C ALA A 45 0.79 8.76 1.32
N ALA A 46 1.45 8.04 0.41
CA ALA A 46 1.63 8.53 -0.96
C ALA A 46 1.25 7.43 -1.96
N PRO A 47 0.07 7.52 -2.63
CA PRO A 47 -0.16 6.71 -3.81
C PRO A 47 0.98 6.95 -4.77
N GLN A 48 1.57 5.86 -5.30
CA GLN A 48 2.63 6.00 -6.30
C GLN A 48 2.11 6.88 -7.44
N PRO A 49 2.90 7.78 -8.04
CA PRO A 49 2.40 8.71 -9.05
C PRO A 49 1.64 8.03 -10.21
N PHE A 50 1.97 6.78 -10.53
CA PHE A 50 1.29 6.01 -11.57
C PHE A 50 -0.09 5.44 -11.15
N GLU A 51 -0.41 5.37 -9.85
CA GLU A 51 -1.69 4.85 -9.37
C GLU A 51 -2.87 5.74 -9.77
N VAL A 52 -2.62 7.02 -10.09
CA VAL A 52 -3.65 7.90 -10.67
C VAL A 52 -4.25 7.28 -11.93
N TYR A 53 -3.43 6.66 -12.79
CA TYR A 53 -3.87 6.05 -14.04
C TYR A 53 -4.78 4.83 -13.82
N ARG A 54 -4.74 4.20 -12.64
CA ARG A 54 -5.66 3.10 -12.28
C ARG A 54 -7.06 3.59 -11.92
N ARG A 55 -7.19 4.85 -11.51
CA ARG A 55 -8.46 5.47 -11.10
C ARG A 55 -9.18 6.19 -12.23
N ILE A 56 -8.51 6.39 -13.38
CA ILE A 56 -9.11 7.05 -14.54
C ILE A 56 -10.10 6.07 -15.19
N ASP A 57 -11.38 6.46 -15.23
CA ASP A 57 -12.35 5.84 -16.12
C ASP A 57 -12.06 6.31 -17.55
N LEU A 58 -11.64 5.39 -18.41
CA LEU A 58 -11.30 5.68 -19.80
C LEU A 58 -12.53 5.60 -20.72
N GLY A 59 -13.72 5.36 -20.16
CA GLY A 59 -14.97 5.26 -20.88
C GLY A 59 -15.05 4.02 -21.80
N PRO A 60 -16.15 3.89 -22.56
CA PRO A 60 -16.39 2.77 -23.45
C PRO A 60 -15.52 2.86 -24.71
N GLY A 61 -14.24 2.54 -24.58
CA GLY A 61 -13.28 2.50 -25.70
C GLY A 61 -11.85 2.82 -25.33
N GLY A 62 -11.61 3.53 -24.23
CA GLY A 62 -10.25 3.96 -23.86
C GLY A 62 -9.39 2.89 -23.22
N TYR A 63 -9.95 1.74 -22.85
CA TYR A 63 -9.18 0.60 -22.34
C TYR A 63 -8.51 -0.18 -23.48
N ALA A 64 -7.20 -0.44 -23.33
CA ALA A 64 -6.46 -1.31 -24.22
C ALA A 64 -7.08 -2.72 -24.23
N ARG A 65 -7.50 -3.18 -25.42
CA ARG A 65 -8.10 -4.51 -25.61
C ARG A 65 -7.07 -5.64 -25.70
N ALA A 66 -5.78 -5.29 -25.87
CA ALA A 66 -4.65 -6.21 -25.86
C ALA A 66 -3.33 -5.46 -25.59
N PRO A 67 -2.29 -6.12 -25.09
CA PRO A 67 -0.94 -5.53 -25.03
C PRO A 67 -0.42 -5.14 -26.42
N ALA A 68 0.31 -4.02 -26.52
CA ALA A 68 0.79 -3.48 -27.79
C ALA A 68 1.55 -4.52 -28.65
N ARG A 69 2.40 -5.34 -28.02
CA ARG A 69 3.17 -6.40 -28.68
C ARG A 69 2.29 -7.46 -29.37
N ARG A 70 1.04 -7.63 -28.95
CA ARG A 70 0.08 -8.61 -29.49
C ARG A 70 -1.11 -7.96 -30.21
N ALA A 71 -1.07 -6.64 -30.45
CA ALA A 71 -2.19 -5.91 -31.02
C ALA A 71 -2.65 -6.48 -32.38
N LYS A 72 -1.71 -6.79 -33.28
CA LYS A 72 -2.03 -7.39 -34.60
C LYS A 72 -2.70 -8.76 -34.48
N GLN A 73 -2.31 -9.57 -33.51
CA GLN A 73 -2.88 -10.90 -33.27
C GLN A 73 -4.30 -10.83 -32.68
N ALA A 74 -4.54 -9.84 -31.82
CA ALA A 74 -5.85 -9.65 -31.18
C ALA A 74 -6.89 -9.02 -32.11
N LEU A 75 -6.47 -8.26 -33.13
CA LEU A 75 -7.35 -7.48 -34.00
C LEU A 75 -8.46 -8.31 -34.68
N PRO A 76 -8.21 -9.49 -35.28
CA PRO A 76 -9.27 -10.26 -35.94
C PRO A 76 -10.37 -10.70 -34.97
N ALA A 77 -10.00 -11.11 -33.76
CA ALA A 77 -10.95 -11.51 -32.72
C ALA A 77 -11.81 -10.31 -32.27
N LEU A 78 -11.20 -9.14 -32.10
CA LEU A 78 -11.90 -7.90 -31.73
C LEU A 78 -12.87 -7.43 -32.82
N LEU A 79 -12.48 -7.49 -34.10
CA LEU A 79 -13.35 -7.14 -35.22
C LEU A 79 -14.55 -8.08 -35.32
N ARG A 80 -14.34 -9.39 -35.13
CA ARG A 80 -15.44 -10.38 -35.10
C ARG A 80 -16.41 -10.12 -33.97
N ALA A 81 -15.91 -9.80 -32.76
CA ALA A 81 -16.76 -9.48 -31.62
C ALA A 81 -17.58 -8.20 -31.85
N LYS A 82 -16.98 -7.17 -32.47
CA LYS A 82 -17.68 -5.91 -32.81
C LYS A 82 -18.81 -6.13 -33.82
N ARG A 83 -18.60 -6.99 -34.83
CA ARG A 83 -19.60 -7.26 -35.88
C ARG A 83 -20.82 -8.05 -35.37
N ARG A 84 -20.69 -8.73 -34.23
CA ARG A 84 -21.79 -9.49 -33.58
C ARG A 84 -22.64 -8.64 -32.63
N ARG A 85 -22.20 -7.41 -32.34
CA ARG A 85 -22.87 -6.45 -31.47
C ARG A 85 -23.65 -5.47 -32.32
#